data_AF-A0A5D2J1B8-F1
#
_entry.id   AF-A0A5D2J1B8-F1
#
_cell.length_a   1.000
_cell.length_b   1.000
_cell.length_c   1.000
_cell.angle_alpha   90.00
_cell.angle_beta   90.00
_cell.angle_gamma   90.00
#
_symmetry.space_group_name_H-M   'P 1'
#
loop_
_entity.id
_entity.type
_entity.pdbx_description
1 polymer ?
#
loop_
_entity_poly.entity_id
_entity_poly.type
_entity_poly.pdbx_seq_one_letter_code
_entity_poly.pdbx_strand_id
1 'polypeptide(L)'
;MFNTSLQMSLNCRSHLSVSVTRQRNVCKRVLNPVLAMPPSSVILHTDESGEFPESRNSSSSSNASLSSCAGSLLCHPNTVGIMGGGSVDSTLSFVRKLVHWSKENEETCMPFVLCSDPVLNRELLSLERNSSSLCSRNARSQFDHSPIVENLLSKRVFLEKSGAQCIVVPCHISHSWHDEVFKGCSIPSLHMAECVSRELKEAKLKPLEAGSPLRIGVLATDATLKAGFYQEKLQNEGFEVVLPDKATMEHTVIPAIDAINRKDMEGAQNLLRIALQVLLVRAVNTVILASNDMCDLLPRDDPLLKKCLDPMDALAMSTIKWAQQAVKEGT
;
A
#
# COMPACT_ATOMS: atom_id res chain seq x y z
N MET A 1 -64.60 -6.36 -25.75
CA MET A 1 -65.46 -5.24 -26.15
C MET A 1 -64.75 -3.94 -25.79
N PHE A 2 -64.55 -3.10 -26.82
CA PHE A 2 -64.13 -1.70 -26.85
C PHE A 2 -62.85 -1.22 -26.13
N ASN A 3 -61.77 -1.39 -26.90
CA ASN A 3 -60.68 -0.45 -27.18
C ASN A 3 -61.06 1.05 -27.12
N THR A 4 -60.22 1.91 -26.52
CA THR A 4 -59.83 3.20 -27.15
C THR A 4 -58.50 3.71 -26.58
N SER A 5 -57.74 4.31 -27.48
CA SER A 5 -56.30 4.58 -27.45
C SER A 5 -55.97 6.06 -27.33
N LEU A 6 -54.70 6.35 -27.01
CA LEU A 6 -53.88 7.50 -27.44
C LEU A 6 -54.26 8.89 -26.88
N GLN A 7 -53.31 9.59 -26.24
CA GLN A 7 -52.30 10.42 -26.93
C GLN A 7 -51.34 11.10 -25.93
N MET A 8 -50.03 11.05 -26.23
CA MET A 8 -49.03 11.99 -25.68
C MET A 8 -49.08 13.29 -26.48
N SER A 9 -48.96 14.45 -25.81
CA SER A 9 -48.07 15.54 -26.25
C SER A 9 -47.98 16.68 -25.21
N LEU A 10 -46.73 16.96 -24.86
CA LEU A 10 -46.12 18.20 -24.35
C LEU A 10 -46.97 19.49 -24.46
N ASN A 11 -47.07 20.26 -23.37
CA ASN A 11 -46.38 21.56 -23.30
C ASN A 11 -46.40 22.25 -21.93
N CYS A 12 -45.34 23.01 -21.74
CA CYS A 12 -44.87 23.76 -20.58
C CYS A 12 -45.69 25.02 -20.27
N ARG A 13 -45.79 25.39 -18.99
CA ARG A 13 -45.87 26.76 -18.42
C ARG A 13 -46.04 26.63 -16.88
N SER A 14 -45.48 27.43 -15.98
CA SER A 14 -44.45 28.48 -16.02
C SER A 14 -44.37 29.10 -14.61
N HIS A 15 -43.21 29.63 -14.26
CA HIS A 15 -42.95 30.66 -13.23
C HIS A 15 -42.85 30.23 -11.75
N LEU A 16 -41.61 30.01 -11.31
CA LEU A 16 -41.12 30.55 -10.05
C LEU A 16 -39.80 31.30 -10.32
N SER A 17 -39.90 32.63 -10.28
CA SER A 17 -38.75 33.52 -10.29
C SER A 17 -38.06 33.46 -8.93
N VAL A 18 -36.83 32.96 -8.88
CA VAL A 18 -35.96 33.17 -7.71
C VAL A 18 -34.79 34.03 -8.18
N SER A 19 -34.74 35.23 -7.59
CA SER A 19 -33.73 36.25 -7.79
C SER A 19 -32.33 35.73 -7.43
N VAL A 20 -31.41 35.79 -8.39
CA VAL A 20 -29.98 35.59 -8.16
C VAL A 20 -29.39 36.88 -7.62
N THR A 21 -29.23 36.97 -6.29
CA THR A 21 -28.44 38.02 -5.65
C THR A 21 -26.97 37.60 -5.69
N ARG A 22 -26.23 38.15 -6.65
CA ARG A 22 -24.80 37.90 -6.84
C ARG A 22 -24.01 38.69 -5.80
N GLN A 23 -23.80 38.11 -4.63
CA GLN A 23 -22.96 38.72 -3.59
C GLN A 23 -21.49 38.48 -3.91
N ARG A 24 -20.86 39.50 -4.53
CA ARG A 24 -19.41 39.60 -4.73
C ARG A 24 -18.75 39.80 -3.36
N ASN A 25 -18.19 38.74 -2.79
CA ASN A 25 -17.20 38.90 -1.73
C ASN A 25 -15.82 39.07 -2.36
N VAL A 26 -15.34 40.31 -2.30
CA VAL A 26 -14.01 40.76 -2.68
C VAL A 26 -13.00 40.14 -1.73
N CYS A 27 -12.27 39.12 -2.19
CA CYS A 27 -11.08 38.67 -1.50
C CYS A 27 -9.93 39.59 -1.91
N LYS A 28 -9.47 40.43 -0.98
CA LYS A 28 -8.29 41.29 -1.18
C LYS A 28 -7.05 40.40 -1.37
N ARG A 29 -6.56 40.30 -2.60
CA ARG A 29 -5.20 39.81 -2.89
C ARG A 29 -4.20 40.83 -2.37
N VAL A 30 -3.54 40.52 -1.26
CA VAL A 30 -2.27 41.16 -0.92
C VAL A 30 -1.22 40.55 -1.84
N LEU A 31 -0.83 41.28 -2.87
CA LEU A 31 0.34 41.01 -3.68
C LEU A 31 1.54 41.59 -2.94
N ASN A 32 2.33 40.73 -2.28
CA ASN A 32 3.69 41.09 -1.90
C ASN A 32 4.59 40.93 -3.13
N PRO A 33 5.27 41.98 -3.62
CA PRO A 33 6.33 41.82 -4.60
C PRO A 33 7.58 41.33 -3.86
N VAL A 34 7.82 40.02 -3.84
CA VAL A 34 9.16 39.50 -3.53
C VAL A 34 9.94 39.50 -4.84
N LEU A 35 10.82 40.49 -4.97
CA LEU A 35 11.83 40.53 -6.02
C LEU A 35 12.72 39.29 -5.88
N ALA A 36 12.72 38.44 -6.92
CA ALA A 36 13.64 37.32 -7.03
C ALA A 36 15.06 37.85 -7.21
N MET A 37 15.90 37.67 -6.18
CA MET A 37 17.35 37.81 -6.27
C MET A 37 17.94 36.50 -6.80
N PRO A 38 18.89 36.53 -7.76
CA PRO A 38 19.60 35.33 -8.17
C PRO A 38 20.56 34.89 -7.05
N PRO A 39 20.88 33.58 -6.94
CA PRO A 39 21.84 33.13 -5.93
C PRO A 39 23.23 33.70 -6.26
N SER A 40 23.74 34.53 -5.35
CA SER A 40 25.11 35.02 -5.36
C SER A 40 26.08 33.86 -5.20
N SER A 41 26.89 33.63 -6.22
CA SER A 41 28.06 32.77 -6.19
C SER A 41 29.07 33.31 -5.18
N VAL A 42 29.30 32.55 -4.10
CA VAL A 42 30.42 32.76 -3.18
C VAL A 42 31.68 32.30 -3.92
N ILE A 43 32.39 33.26 -4.49
CA ILE A 43 33.78 33.09 -4.94
C ILE A 43 34.64 33.70 -3.83
N LEU A 44 35.42 32.85 -3.16
CA LEU A 44 36.50 33.26 -2.28
C LEU A 44 37.57 33.96 -3.11
N HIS A 45 37.84 35.22 -2.78
CA HIS A 45 39.02 35.93 -3.24
C HIS A 45 40.26 35.32 -2.56
N THR A 46 41.19 34.83 -3.37
CA THR A 46 42.61 34.73 -2.99
C THR A 46 43.40 35.46 -4.06
N ASP A 47 44.28 36.34 -3.60
CA ASP A 47 45.11 37.29 -4.34
C ASP A 47 45.75 36.71 -5.61
N GLU A 48 45.59 37.44 -6.71
CA GLU A 48 46.47 37.33 -7.88
C GLU A 48 47.73 38.18 -7.64
N SER A 49 48.89 37.54 -7.70
CA SER A 49 50.09 38.17 -8.24
C SER A 49 50.90 37.14 -9.04
N GLY A 50 51.10 37.43 -10.33
CA GLY A 50 52.29 37.02 -11.09
C GLY A 50 52.18 35.77 -11.95
N GLU A 51 52.02 36.02 -13.26
CA GLU A 51 52.66 35.34 -14.40
C GLU A 51 52.30 33.88 -14.76
N PHE A 52 51.73 33.73 -15.97
CA PHE A 52 51.66 32.48 -16.74
C PHE A 52 53.05 32.08 -17.28
N PRO A 53 53.33 30.77 -17.44
CA PRO A 53 53.26 30.22 -18.80
C PRO A 53 52.71 28.78 -18.93
N GLU A 54 52.00 28.59 -20.05
CA GLU A 54 51.82 27.42 -20.93
C GLU A 54 51.86 25.95 -20.45
N SER A 55 50.74 25.28 -20.79
CA SER A 55 50.57 23.94 -21.40
C SER A 55 51.26 22.71 -20.80
N ARG A 56 50.44 21.72 -20.40
CA ARG A 56 50.56 20.32 -20.83
C ARG A 56 49.34 19.50 -20.43
N ASN A 57 48.73 18.87 -21.43
CA ASN A 57 47.75 17.80 -21.27
C ASN A 57 48.32 16.66 -20.42
N SER A 58 47.60 16.26 -19.37
CA SER A 58 47.62 14.86 -18.94
C SER A 58 46.26 14.48 -18.33
N SER A 59 45.64 13.51 -18.98
CA SER A 59 44.54 12.69 -18.51
C SER A 59 44.89 12.04 -17.17
N SER A 60 44.05 12.21 -16.15
CA SER A 60 43.93 11.20 -15.11
C SER A 60 42.46 11.02 -14.72
N SER A 61 41.99 9.81 -14.99
CA SER A 61 40.69 9.28 -14.61
C SER A 61 40.66 9.15 -13.09
N SER A 62 39.81 9.93 -12.42
CA SER A 62 39.52 9.75 -11.00
C SER A 62 38.25 8.89 -10.88
N ASN A 63 38.46 7.60 -10.73
CA ASN A 63 37.51 6.70 -10.09
C ASN A 63 37.23 7.25 -8.68
N ALA A 64 36.12 7.95 -8.52
CA ALA A 64 35.58 8.26 -7.20
C ALA A 64 34.99 6.96 -6.62
N SER A 65 35.86 6.20 -5.96
CA SER A 65 35.48 5.17 -5.01
C SER A 65 34.56 5.80 -3.96
N LEU A 66 33.28 5.46 -4.01
CA LEU A 66 32.32 5.63 -2.93
C LEU A 66 32.72 4.71 -1.78
N SER A 67 33.79 5.06 -1.06
CA SER A 67 34.17 4.40 0.18
C SER A 67 34.55 5.44 1.23
N SER A 68 33.54 6.01 1.85
CA SER A 68 33.58 6.40 3.24
C SER A 68 32.16 6.40 3.80
N CYS A 69 31.73 5.23 4.29
CA CYS A 69 30.61 5.13 5.24
C CYS A 69 31.01 5.73 6.59
N ALA A 70 31.43 6.99 6.59
CA ALA A 70 31.72 7.78 7.78
C ALA A 70 30.68 8.90 7.82
N GLY A 71 29.51 8.58 8.39
CA GLY A 71 28.40 9.51 8.58
C GLY A 71 27.02 9.02 8.10
N SER A 72 26.80 7.71 7.94
CA SER A 72 25.50 7.22 7.45
C SER A 72 24.42 7.33 8.52
N LEU A 73 23.53 8.31 8.37
CA LEU A 73 22.29 8.47 9.15
C LEU A 73 21.44 7.18 9.25
N LEU A 74 21.71 6.18 8.40
CA LEU A 74 20.87 4.99 8.19
C LEU A 74 21.60 3.67 8.48
N CYS A 75 22.80 3.69 9.07
CA CYS A 75 23.50 2.47 9.50
C CYS A 75 23.15 2.04 10.94
N HIS A 76 21.94 2.33 11.40
CA HIS A 76 21.46 1.85 12.70
C HIS A 76 21.09 0.36 12.60
N PRO A 77 21.28 -0.44 13.66
CA PRO A 77 20.94 -1.86 13.66
C PRO A 77 19.43 -2.12 13.40
N ASN A 78 18.59 -1.13 13.65
CA ASN A 78 17.14 -1.18 13.48
C ASN A 78 16.62 -0.42 12.24
N THR A 79 17.48 -0.04 11.29
CA THR A 79 17.02 0.65 10.08
C THR A 79 16.11 -0.24 9.24
N VAL A 80 14.91 0.26 8.90
CA VAL A 80 13.91 -0.47 8.10
C VAL A 80 13.91 0.00 6.65
N GLY A 81 14.03 -0.90 5.69
CA GLY A 81 13.79 -0.65 4.28
C GLY A 81 12.33 -0.89 3.91
N ILE A 82 11.63 0.13 3.43
CA ILE A 82 10.24 0.04 2.96
C ILE A 82 10.26 -0.09 1.43
N MET A 83 9.86 -1.25 0.92
CA MET A 83 9.77 -1.54 -0.51
C MET A 83 8.36 -1.23 -1.02
N GLY A 84 8.13 0.02 -1.40
CA GLY A 84 6.87 0.52 -1.92
C GLY A 84 6.76 0.48 -3.45
N GLY A 85 5.82 1.28 -3.96
CA GLY A 85 5.60 1.45 -5.40
C GLY A 85 4.54 0.52 -6.01
N GLY A 86 3.96 -0.40 -5.23
CA GLY A 86 2.77 -1.14 -5.67
C GLY A 86 1.55 -0.22 -5.78
N SER A 87 1.37 0.67 -4.81
CA SER A 87 0.52 1.86 -4.87
C SER A 87 1.15 2.94 -3.98
N VAL A 88 1.14 4.19 -4.44
CA VAL A 88 1.67 5.31 -3.65
C VAL A 88 0.82 5.51 -2.40
N ASP A 89 -0.51 5.41 -2.53
CA ASP A 89 -1.44 5.56 -1.41
C ASP A 89 -1.25 4.47 -0.36
N SER A 90 -1.10 3.20 -0.76
CA SER A 90 -0.83 2.10 0.18
C SER A 90 0.51 2.29 0.88
N THR A 91 1.54 2.74 0.14
CA THR A 91 2.86 3.05 0.70
C THR A 91 2.78 4.16 1.76
N LEU A 92 2.06 5.25 1.46
CA LEU A 92 1.87 6.34 2.41
C LEU A 92 1.00 5.94 3.61
N SER A 93 -0.03 5.12 3.38
CA SER A 93 -0.87 4.56 4.44
C SER A 93 -0.04 3.72 5.41
N PHE A 94 0.86 2.88 4.90
CA PHE A 94 1.81 2.13 5.74
C PHE A 94 2.66 3.05 6.61
N VAL A 95 3.30 4.06 6.02
CA VAL A 95 4.17 4.98 6.76
C VAL A 95 3.37 5.74 7.83
N ARG A 96 2.12 6.13 7.55
CA ARG A 96 1.23 6.74 8.55
C ARG A 96 0.91 5.78 9.70
N LYS A 97 0.56 4.53 9.40
CA LYS A 97 0.29 3.49 10.40
C LYS A 97 1.54 3.20 11.24
N LEU A 98 2.70 3.12 10.61
CA LEU A 98 3.98 2.92 11.27
C LEU A 98 4.30 4.02 12.27
N VAL A 99 4.10 5.29 11.90
CA VAL A 99 4.26 6.43 12.80
C VAL A 99 3.19 6.43 13.91
N HIS A 100 1.94 6.10 13.57
CA HIS A 100 0.86 6.02 14.54
C HIS A 100 1.14 4.97 15.62
N TRP A 101 1.44 3.73 15.22
CA TRP A 101 1.74 2.64 16.14
C TRP A 101 3.03 2.88 16.92
N SER A 102 4.03 3.56 16.35
CA SER A 102 5.22 3.94 17.13
C SER A 102 4.86 4.85 18.29
N LYS A 103 3.99 5.85 18.05
CA LYS A 103 3.52 6.77 19.09
C LYS A 103 2.65 6.11 20.15
N GLU A 104 1.74 5.22 19.75
CA GLU A 104 0.88 4.48 20.69
C GLU A 104 1.69 3.59 21.65
N ASN A 105 2.87 3.14 21.22
CA ASN A 105 3.79 2.39 22.06
C ASN A 105 4.76 3.30 22.87
N GLU A 106 4.59 4.62 22.82
CA GLU A 106 5.50 5.63 23.41
C GLU A 106 6.94 5.58 22.85
N GLU A 107 7.10 5.07 21.63
CA GLU A 107 8.40 4.83 21.01
C GLU A 107 8.78 5.90 19.99
N THR A 108 10.09 6.09 19.82
CA THR A 108 10.62 6.81 18.67
C THR A 108 10.51 5.93 17.43
N CYS A 109 10.00 6.52 16.34
CA CYS A 109 9.96 5.81 15.06
C CYS A 109 11.39 5.44 14.65
N MET A 110 11.63 4.17 14.32
CA MET A 110 12.93 3.71 13.85
C MET A 110 13.30 4.41 12.52
N PRO A 111 14.60 4.61 12.24
CA PRO A 111 15.04 5.11 10.95
C PRO A 111 14.57 4.18 9.83
N PHE A 112 14.12 4.77 8.72
CA PHE A 112 13.70 3.98 7.56
C PHE A 112 14.12 4.60 6.24
N VAL A 113 14.29 3.74 5.24
CA VAL A 113 14.53 4.12 3.84
C VAL A 113 13.34 3.66 3.02
N LEU A 114 12.69 4.60 2.32
CA LEU A 114 11.56 4.27 1.45
C LEU A 114 12.00 4.27 -0.02
N CYS A 115 11.82 3.13 -0.69
CA CYS A 115 11.96 3.01 -2.13
C CYS A 115 10.58 2.83 -2.77
N SER A 116 10.12 3.83 -3.52
CA SER A 116 8.83 3.79 -4.22
C SER A 116 9.01 4.24 -5.67
N ASP A 117 8.72 3.34 -6.61
CA ASP A 117 8.70 3.64 -8.04
C ASP A 117 7.30 3.45 -8.64
N PRO A 118 6.96 4.15 -9.74
CA PRO A 118 5.67 3.98 -10.41
C PRO A 118 5.64 2.81 -11.41
N VAL A 119 6.79 2.18 -11.70
CA VAL A 119 6.90 1.11 -12.70
C VAL A 119 6.18 -0.14 -12.18
N LEU A 120 6.43 -0.51 -10.93
CA LEU A 120 5.81 -1.67 -10.31
C LEU A 120 4.27 -1.60 -10.33
N ASN A 121 3.69 -0.43 -10.01
CA ASN A 121 2.24 -0.24 -10.02
C ASN A 121 1.61 -0.60 -11.38
N ARG A 122 2.25 -0.23 -12.51
CA ARG A 122 1.73 -0.51 -13.85
C ARG A 122 1.63 -2.02 -14.11
N GLU A 123 2.65 -2.76 -13.71
CA GLU A 123 2.73 -4.21 -13.92
C GLU A 123 1.74 -4.96 -13.02
N LEU A 124 1.62 -4.55 -11.74
CA LEU A 124 0.64 -5.11 -10.82
C LEU A 124 -0.80 -4.84 -11.27
N LEU A 125 -1.11 -3.64 -11.76
CA LEU A 125 -2.43 -3.33 -12.32
C LEU A 125 -2.75 -4.16 -13.57
N SER A 126 -1.74 -4.50 -14.38
CA SER A 126 -1.89 -5.40 -15.52
C SER A 126 -2.26 -6.81 -15.05
N LEU A 127 -1.57 -7.33 -14.03
CA LEU A 127 -1.88 -8.63 -13.43
C LEU A 127 -3.30 -8.69 -12.87
N GLU A 128 -3.70 -7.68 -12.09
CA GLU A 128 -5.05 -7.60 -11.50
C GLU A 128 -6.15 -7.63 -12.57
N ARG A 129 -5.98 -6.88 -13.66
CA ARG A 129 -6.93 -6.89 -14.78
C ARG A 129 -7.00 -8.25 -15.47
N ASN A 130 -5.86 -8.89 -15.69
CA ASN A 130 -5.79 -10.20 -16.33
C ASN A 130 -6.35 -11.33 -15.46
N SER A 131 -6.29 -11.18 -14.13
CA SER A 131 -6.85 -12.15 -13.20
C SER A 131 -8.38 -12.13 -13.16
N SER A 132 -8.99 -10.96 -13.33
CA SER A 132 -10.43 -10.77 -13.20
C SER A 132 -11.25 -11.74 -14.08
N SER A 133 -12.13 -12.51 -13.44
CA SER A 133 -12.94 -13.55 -14.09
C SER A 133 -13.86 -13.02 -15.20
N LEU A 134 -14.19 -11.72 -15.16
CA LEU A 134 -15.02 -11.03 -16.15
C LEU A 134 -14.32 -10.93 -17.53
N CYS A 135 -12.99 -10.94 -17.57
CA CYS A 135 -12.21 -10.85 -18.82
C CYS A 135 -11.69 -12.21 -19.31
N SER A 136 -11.71 -13.27 -18.49
CA SER A 136 -11.13 -14.58 -18.82
C SER A 136 -12.08 -15.48 -19.64
N ARG A 137 -12.63 -14.97 -20.74
CA ARG A 137 -13.33 -15.81 -21.73
C ARG A 137 -12.47 -16.23 -22.91
N ASN A 138 -11.30 -15.62 -23.14
CA ASN A 138 -10.40 -16.02 -24.22
C ASN A 138 -8.93 -15.75 -23.85
N ALA A 139 -8.08 -16.77 -24.05
CA ALA A 139 -6.62 -16.83 -23.88
C ALA A 139 -6.09 -17.07 -22.45
N ARG A 140 -5.61 -18.30 -22.21
CA ARG A 140 -4.62 -18.66 -21.18
C ARG A 140 -3.25 -18.09 -21.56
N SER A 141 -3.16 -16.76 -21.64
CA SER A 141 -1.86 -16.10 -21.75
C SER A 141 -1.15 -16.29 -20.41
N GLN A 142 -0.04 -17.03 -20.40
CA GLN A 142 0.82 -17.14 -19.23
C GLN A 142 1.35 -15.73 -18.93
N PHE A 143 0.86 -15.11 -17.86
CA PHE A 143 1.31 -13.77 -17.48
C PHE A 143 2.79 -13.85 -17.10
N ASP A 144 3.63 -13.13 -17.83
CA ASP A 144 5.04 -13.02 -17.52
C ASP A 144 5.23 -12.09 -16.33
N HIS A 145 5.63 -12.68 -15.20
CA HIS A 145 5.88 -11.97 -13.94
C HIS A 145 7.35 -11.59 -13.77
N SER A 146 8.22 -11.93 -14.72
CA SER A 146 9.66 -11.60 -14.66
C SER A 146 9.92 -10.10 -14.45
N PRO A 147 9.22 -9.17 -15.13
CA PRO A 147 9.43 -7.73 -14.89
C PRO A 147 9.13 -7.29 -13.45
N ILE A 148 8.10 -7.87 -12.84
CA ILE A 148 7.72 -7.59 -11.45
C ILE A 148 8.82 -8.05 -10.51
N VAL A 149 9.30 -9.28 -10.69
CA VAL A 149 10.37 -9.86 -9.87
C VAL A 149 11.67 -9.07 -10.03
N GLU A 150 12.07 -8.72 -11.26
CA GLU A 150 13.27 -7.91 -11.53
C GLU A 150 13.19 -6.53 -10.87
N ASN A 151 12.01 -5.89 -10.89
CA ASN A 151 11.77 -4.64 -10.19
C ASN A 151 11.94 -4.79 -8.67
N LEU A 152 11.29 -5.78 -8.07
CA LEU A 152 11.36 -6.06 -6.63
C LEU A 152 12.79 -6.41 -6.19
N LEU A 153 13.53 -7.19 -6.99
CA LEU A 153 14.94 -7.49 -6.75
C LEU A 153 15.82 -6.23 -6.79
N SER A 154 15.61 -5.36 -7.78
CA SER A 154 16.33 -4.10 -7.89
C SER A 154 16.10 -3.20 -6.67
N LYS A 155 14.85 -3.15 -6.18
CA LYS A 155 14.50 -2.43 -4.95
C LYS A 155 15.12 -3.06 -3.71
N ARG A 156 15.15 -4.39 -3.61
CA ARG A 156 15.80 -5.11 -2.49
C ARG A 156 17.27 -4.71 -2.41
N VAL A 157 18.00 -4.82 -3.52
CA VAL A 157 19.41 -4.46 -3.60
C VAL A 157 19.65 -2.99 -3.27
N PHE A 158 18.78 -2.09 -3.74
CA PHE A 158 18.86 -0.67 -3.40
C PHE A 158 18.70 -0.43 -1.88
N LEU A 159 17.70 -1.05 -1.26
CA LEU A 159 17.43 -0.92 0.18
C LEU A 159 18.57 -1.50 1.03
N GLU A 160 19.10 -2.67 0.67
CA GLU A 160 20.28 -3.27 1.30
C GLU A 160 21.48 -2.29 1.25
N LYS A 161 21.78 -1.76 0.06
CA LYS A 161 22.87 -0.78 -0.14
C LYS A 161 22.64 0.55 0.59
N SER A 162 21.39 0.88 0.91
CA SER A 162 21.01 2.08 1.65
C SER A 162 21.11 1.92 3.16
N GLY A 163 21.54 0.75 3.65
CA GLY A 163 21.76 0.49 5.08
C GLY A 163 20.57 -0.17 5.79
N ALA A 164 19.52 -0.58 5.07
CA ALA A 164 18.41 -1.32 5.67
C ALA A 164 18.91 -2.62 6.31
N GLN A 165 18.42 -2.91 7.52
CA GLN A 165 18.70 -4.12 8.29
C GLN A 165 17.49 -5.07 8.32
N CYS A 166 16.33 -4.61 7.87
CA CYS A 166 15.16 -5.44 7.57
C CYS A 166 14.37 -4.79 6.45
N ILE A 167 13.70 -5.60 5.61
CA ILE A 167 12.84 -5.10 4.53
C ILE A 167 11.37 -5.43 4.80
N VAL A 168 10.49 -4.47 4.51
CA VAL A 168 9.04 -4.63 4.59
C VAL A 168 8.39 -4.22 3.27
N VAL A 169 7.35 -4.96 2.86
CA VAL A 169 6.68 -4.76 1.56
C VAL A 169 5.20 -4.44 1.80
N PRO A 170 4.79 -3.15 1.83
CA PRO A 170 3.40 -2.73 2.03
C PRO A 170 2.54 -2.89 0.74
N CYS A 171 2.51 -4.09 0.17
CA CYS A 171 1.69 -4.43 -0.99
C CYS A 171 1.34 -5.91 -0.95
N HIS A 172 0.05 -6.25 -0.83
CA HIS A 172 -0.39 -7.64 -0.66
C HIS A 172 0.10 -8.56 -1.78
N ILE A 173 -0.20 -8.23 -3.04
CA ILE A 173 0.10 -9.09 -4.19
C ILE A 173 1.60 -9.33 -4.38
N SER A 174 2.46 -8.38 -3.97
CA SER A 174 3.92 -8.53 -4.06
C SER A 174 4.46 -9.70 -3.21
N HIS A 175 3.74 -10.11 -2.16
CA HIS A 175 4.15 -11.27 -1.33
C HIS A 175 4.06 -12.60 -2.09
N SER A 176 3.36 -12.66 -3.23
CA SER A 176 3.33 -13.84 -4.11
C SER A 176 4.71 -14.25 -4.62
N TRP A 177 5.64 -13.29 -4.72
CA TRP A 177 7.02 -13.51 -5.16
C TRP A 177 8.03 -13.31 -4.04
N HIS A 178 7.60 -13.34 -2.77
CA HIS A 178 8.48 -13.07 -1.64
C HIS A 178 9.69 -14.04 -1.62
N ASP A 179 9.44 -15.34 -1.75
CA ASP A 179 10.51 -16.35 -1.70
C ASP A 179 11.51 -16.20 -2.85
N GLU A 180 11.05 -15.79 -4.04
CA GLU A 180 11.90 -15.55 -5.20
C GLU A 180 12.74 -14.29 -5.03
N VAL A 181 12.11 -13.19 -4.59
CA VAL A 181 12.77 -11.88 -4.40
C VAL A 181 13.80 -11.94 -3.27
N PHE A 182 13.49 -12.61 -2.17
CA PHE A 182 14.35 -12.65 -0.98
C PHE A 182 15.26 -13.88 -0.92
N LYS A 183 15.29 -14.71 -1.97
CA LYS A 183 16.25 -15.81 -2.07
C LYS A 183 17.69 -15.30 -1.97
N GLY A 184 18.42 -15.79 -0.97
CA GLY A 184 19.81 -15.39 -0.72
C GLY A 184 19.97 -13.96 -0.21
N CYS A 185 18.91 -13.32 0.28
CA CYS A 185 18.97 -12.03 0.96
C CYS A 185 19.68 -12.16 2.32
N SER A 186 20.62 -11.25 2.60
CA SER A 186 21.42 -11.29 3.83
C SER A 186 20.68 -10.70 5.05
N ILE A 187 19.67 -9.87 4.80
CA ILE A 187 18.86 -9.24 5.84
C ILE A 187 17.45 -9.84 5.87
N PRO A 188 16.79 -9.89 7.04
CA PRO A 188 15.43 -10.39 7.14
C PRO A 188 14.44 -9.54 6.33
N SER A 189 13.37 -10.19 5.87
CA SER A 189 12.18 -9.54 5.33
C SER A 189 10.93 -10.02 6.06
N LEU A 190 10.00 -9.10 6.34
CA LEU A 190 8.74 -9.46 6.99
C LEU A 190 7.68 -9.81 5.94
N HIS A 191 7.23 -11.06 5.97
CA HIS A 191 6.12 -11.52 5.14
C HIS A 191 4.77 -11.11 5.76
N MET A 192 3.90 -10.49 4.98
CA MET A 192 2.67 -9.87 5.50
C MET A 192 1.69 -10.89 6.09
N ALA A 193 1.50 -12.04 5.43
CA ALA A 193 0.63 -13.08 5.98
C ALA A 193 1.17 -13.70 7.28
N GLU A 194 2.49 -13.68 7.50
CA GLU A 194 3.11 -14.17 8.74
C GLU A 194 2.98 -13.14 9.86
N CYS A 195 3.03 -11.85 9.53
CA CYS A 195 2.67 -10.78 10.47
C CYS A 195 1.21 -10.92 10.94
N VAL A 196 0.29 -11.16 10.00
CA VAL A 196 -1.12 -11.38 10.32
C VAL A 196 -1.33 -12.64 11.16
N SER A 197 -0.70 -13.76 10.83
CA SER A 197 -0.84 -15.00 11.59
C SER A 197 -0.34 -14.83 13.04
N ARG A 198 0.76 -14.09 13.24
CA ARG A 198 1.28 -13.76 14.57
C ARG A 198 0.29 -12.95 15.39
N GLU A 199 -0.28 -11.89 14.80
CA GLU A 199 -1.29 -11.07 15.48
C GLU A 199 -2.53 -11.88 15.86
N LEU A 200 -3.02 -12.73 14.96
CA LEU A 200 -4.16 -13.61 15.23
C LEU A 200 -3.90 -14.56 16.40
N LYS A 201 -2.68 -15.09 16.54
CA LYS A 201 -2.29 -15.92 17.68
C LYS A 201 -2.23 -15.12 18.98
N GLU A 202 -1.69 -13.91 18.93
CA GLU A 202 -1.61 -13.00 20.09
C GLU A 202 -2.99 -12.56 20.57
N ALA A 203 -3.98 -12.44 19.66
CA ALA A 203 -5.35 -12.04 19.97
C ALA A 203 -6.13 -13.06 20.84
N LYS A 204 -5.62 -14.29 21.00
CA LYS A 204 -6.21 -15.35 21.86
C LYS A 204 -7.72 -15.57 21.62
N LEU A 205 -8.13 -15.51 20.36
CA LEU A 205 -9.52 -15.74 19.97
C LEU A 205 -9.94 -17.18 20.30
N LYS A 206 -11.23 -17.36 20.60
CA LYS A 206 -11.82 -18.69 20.79
C LYS A 206 -12.59 -19.10 19.53
N PRO A 207 -12.49 -20.37 19.08
CA PRO A 207 -13.31 -20.87 17.98
C PRO A 207 -14.80 -20.62 18.23
N LEU A 208 -15.55 -20.32 17.17
CA LEU A 208 -16.99 -20.09 17.27
C LEU A 208 -17.78 -21.40 17.41
N GLU A 209 -17.21 -22.52 16.99
CA GLU A 209 -17.80 -23.85 17.12
C GLU A 209 -16.89 -24.73 18.00
N ALA A 210 -17.50 -25.57 18.85
CA ALA A 210 -16.74 -26.41 19.76
C ALA A 210 -15.95 -27.47 18.99
N GLY A 211 -14.63 -27.54 19.21
CA GLY A 211 -13.75 -28.52 18.57
C GLY A 211 -13.30 -28.15 17.15
N SER A 212 -13.64 -26.96 16.65
CA SER A 212 -13.13 -26.47 15.36
C SER A 212 -11.88 -25.59 15.52
N PRO A 213 -11.03 -25.50 14.49
CA PRO A 213 -9.96 -24.50 14.45
C PRO A 213 -10.54 -23.07 14.38
N LEU A 214 -9.71 -22.06 14.66
CA LEU A 214 -10.07 -20.67 14.40
C LEU A 214 -10.26 -20.46 12.89
N ARG A 215 -11.42 -19.93 12.51
CA ARG A 215 -11.80 -19.71 11.11
C ARG A 215 -11.58 -18.26 10.73
N ILE A 216 -10.77 -18.00 9.72
CA ILE A 216 -10.33 -16.65 9.33
C ILE A 216 -10.85 -16.37 7.93
N GLY A 217 -11.68 -15.35 7.79
CA GLY A 217 -12.12 -14.85 6.49
C GLY A 217 -10.98 -14.10 5.81
N VAL A 218 -10.79 -14.26 4.50
CA VAL A 218 -9.84 -13.43 3.73
C VAL A 218 -10.59 -12.74 2.60
N LEU A 219 -10.66 -11.41 2.66
CA LEU A 219 -11.24 -10.58 1.63
C LEU A 219 -10.11 -9.86 0.89
N ALA A 220 -9.94 -10.14 -0.39
CA ALA A 220 -8.88 -9.56 -1.22
C ALA A 220 -9.30 -9.48 -2.69
N THR A 221 -8.43 -8.90 -3.53
CA THR A 221 -8.58 -8.98 -4.98
C THR A 221 -8.50 -10.43 -5.46
N ASP A 222 -9.11 -10.72 -6.62
CA ASP A 222 -9.09 -12.06 -7.20
C ASP A 222 -7.65 -12.54 -7.48
N ALA A 223 -6.75 -11.65 -7.92
CA ALA A 223 -5.33 -11.99 -8.09
C ALA A 223 -4.67 -12.39 -6.77
N THR A 224 -4.92 -11.62 -5.70
CA THR A 224 -4.36 -11.91 -4.37
C THR A 224 -4.90 -13.23 -3.81
N LEU A 225 -6.20 -13.51 -3.99
CA LEU A 225 -6.77 -14.78 -3.55
C LEU A 225 -6.22 -15.96 -4.34
N LYS A 226 -6.05 -15.84 -5.67
CA LYS A 226 -5.47 -16.90 -6.51
C LYS A 226 -4.00 -17.16 -6.23
N ALA A 227 -3.25 -16.15 -5.79
CA ALA A 227 -1.85 -16.31 -5.40
C ALA A 227 -1.67 -17.23 -4.18
N GLY A 228 -2.69 -17.38 -3.32
CA GLY A 228 -2.76 -18.44 -2.32
C GLY A 228 -1.88 -18.26 -1.07
N PHE A 229 -0.99 -17.27 -1.03
CA PHE A 229 -0.01 -17.12 0.06
C PHE A 229 -0.67 -16.86 1.44
N TYR A 230 -1.81 -16.16 1.51
CA TYR A 230 -2.54 -15.99 2.77
C TYR A 230 -3.08 -17.33 3.25
N GLN A 231 -3.69 -18.10 2.36
CA GLN A 231 -4.27 -19.40 2.65
C GLN A 231 -3.19 -20.34 3.18
N GLU A 232 -2.09 -20.47 2.44
CA GLU A 232 -0.97 -21.33 2.81
C GLU A 232 -0.39 -20.97 4.19
N LYS A 233 0.00 -19.70 4.38
CA LYS A 233 0.67 -19.26 5.61
C LYS A 233 -0.25 -19.33 6.83
N LEU A 234 -1.54 -19.02 6.69
CA LEU A 234 -2.49 -19.15 7.80
C LEU A 234 -2.79 -20.62 8.13
N GLN A 235 -2.96 -21.47 7.12
CA GLN A 235 -3.21 -22.90 7.32
C GLN A 235 -2.03 -23.61 7.99
N ASN A 236 -0.80 -23.26 7.61
CA ASN A 236 0.42 -23.76 8.26
C ASN A 236 0.47 -23.41 9.76
N GLU A 237 -0.20 -22.34 10.16
CA GLU A 237 -0.27 -21.89 11.55
C GLU A 237 -1.48 -22.44 12.32
N GLY A 238 -2.25 -23.34 11.70
CA GLY A 238 -3.39 -24.05 12.30
C GLY A 238 -4.73 -23.34 12.15
N PHE A 239 -4.82 -22.29 11.33
CA PHE A 239 -6.07 -21.60 11.04
C PHE A 239 -6.83 -22.27 9.89
N GLU A 240 -8.16 -22.28 9.95
CA GLU A 240 -8.98 -22.58 8.78
C GLU A 240 -9.25 -21.29 8.02
N VAL A 241 -9.01 -21.27 6.71
CA VAL A 241 -9.19 -20.07 5.89
C VAL A 241 -10.48 -20.15 5.08
N VAL A 242 -11.30 -19.12 5.18
CA VAL A 242 -12.60 -19.02 4.51
C VAL A 242 -12.53 -17.89 3.49
N LEU A 243 -12.67 -18.25 2.21
CA LEU A 243 -12.66 -17.30 1.10
C LEU A 243 -14.09 -16.93 0.69
N PRO A 244 -14.34 -15.71 0.17
CA PRO A 244 -15.60 -15.39 -0.50
C PRO A 244 -15.87 -16.39 -1.64
N ASP A 245 -17.11 -16.83 -1.78
CA ASP A 245 -17.48 -17.70 -2.89
C ASP A 245 -17.54 -16.90 -4.21
N LYS A 246 -17.73 -17.62 -5.32
CA LYS A 246 -17.76 -17.00 -6.66
C LYS A 246 -18.83 -15.90 -6.76
N ALA A 247 -20.03 -16.13 -6.21
CA ALA A 247 -21.12 -15.17 -6.27
C ALA A 247 -20.80 -13.91 -5.45
N THR A 248 -20.20 -14.08 -4.27
CA THR A 248 -19.72 -12.97 -3.42
C THR A 248 -18.67 -12.17 -4.16
N MET A 249 -17.70 -12.83 -4.79
CA MET A 249 -16.67 -12.15 -5.59
C MET A 249 -17.27 -11.34 -6.73
N GLU A 250 -18.13 -11.95 -7.55
CA GLU A 250 -18.69 -11.35 -8.77
C GLU A 250 -19.71 -10.24 -8.49
N HIS A 251 -20.47 -10.33 -7.39
CA HIS A 251 -21.57 -9.41 -7.10
C HIS A 251 -21.29 -8.40 -5.99
N THR A 252 -20.22 -8.60 -5.19
CA THR A 252 -19.91 -7.68 -4.08
C THR A 252 -18.47 -7.20 -4.11
N VAL A 253 -17.48 -8.10 -4.08
CA VAL A 253 -16.06 -7.71 -3.90
C VAL A 253 -15.52 -6.98 -5.12
N ILE A 254 -15.66 -7.56 -6.32
CA ILE A 254 -15.20 -6.93 -7.57
C ILE A 254 -15.95 -5.60 -7.82
N PRO A 255 -17.30 -5.56 -7.73
CA PRO A 255 -18.03 -4.30 -7.86
C PRO A 255 -17.65 -3.24 -6.81
N ALA A 256 -17.29 -3.63 -5.58
CA ALA A 256 -16.83 -2.69 -4.55
C ALA A 256 -15.52 -2.02 -4.98
N ILE A 257 -14.54 -2.80 -5.46
CA ILE A 257 -13.26 -2.29 -5.98
C ILE A 257 -13.51 -1.36 -7.17
N ASP A 258 -14.38 -1.75 -8.10
CA ASP A 258 -14.74 -0.91 -9.25
C ASP A 258 -15.41 0.40 -8.83
N ALA A 259 -16.24 0.38 -7.78
CA ALA A 259 -16.85 1.58 -7.22
C ALA A 259 -15.79 2.51 -6.60
N ILE A 260 -14.80 1.98 -5.87
CA ILE A 260 -13.64 2.75 -5.37
C ILE A 260 -12.93 3.43 -6.55
N ASN A 261 -12.62 2.68 -7.61
CA ASN A 261 -11.93 3.19 -8.79
C ASN A 261 -12.71 4.32 -9.50
N ARG A 262 -14.05 4.27 -9.44
CA ARG A 262 -14.95 5.32 -9.95
C ARG A 262 -15.22 6.44 -8.94
N LYS A 263 -14.64 6.38 -7.72
CA LYS A 263 -14.88 7.30 -6.59
C LYS A 263 -16.32 7.29 -6.07
N ASP A 264 -17.04 6.19 -6.29
CA ASP A 264 -18.34 5.93 -5.70
C ASP A 264 -18.15 5.28 -4.32
N MET A 265 -17.86 6.12 -3.32
CA MET A 265 -17.51 5.66 -1.98
C MET A 265 -18.69 5.03 -1.25
N GLU A 266 -19.91 5.54 -1.47
CA GLU A 266 -21.12 4.98 -0.87
C GLU A 266 -21.45 3.60 -1.43
N GLY A 267 -21.39 3.45 -2.77
CA GLY A 267 -21.55 2.16 -3.42
C GLY A 267 -20.50 1.14 -2.95
N ALA A 268 -19.22 1.54 -2.94
CA ALA A 268 -18.13 0.70 -2.46
C ALA A 268 -18.33 0.24 -1.01
N GLN A 269 -18.71 1.16 -0.13
CA GLN A 269 -18.96 0.89 1.28
C GLN A 269 -20.11 -0.10 1.48
N ASN A 270 -21.24 0.11 0.79
CA ASN A 270 -22.39 -0.78 0.88
C ASN A 270 -22.05 -2.20 0.41
N LEU A 271 -21.33 -2.32 -0.69
CA LEU A 271 -20.89 -3.61 -1.23
C LEU A 271 -19.89 -4.31 -0.30
N LEU A 272 -18.96 -3.57 0.30
CA LEU A 272 -18.03 -4.10 1.30
C LEU A 272 -18.78 -4.65 2.54
N ARG A 273 -19.78 -3.91 3.05
CA ARG A 273 -20.59 -4.38 4.19
C ARG A 273 -21.28 -5.71 3.88
N ILE A 274 -21.83 -5.86 2.68
CA ILE A 274 -22.45 -7.11 2.25
C ILE A 274 -21.41 -8.24 2.19
N ALA A 275 -20.25 -8.01 1.57
CA ALA A 275 -19.19 -9.01 1.47
C ALA A 275 -18.70 -9.48 2.86
N LEU A 276 -18.52 -8.54 3.79
CA LEU A 276 -18.17 -8.83 5.18
C LEU A 276 -19.24 -9.67 5.88
N GLN A 277 -20.50 -9.28 5.77
CA GLN A 277 -21.61 -10.01 6.37
C GLN A 277 -21.69 -11.45 5.84
N VAL A 278 -21.50 -11.65 4.53
CA VAL A 278 -21.48 -13.00 3.92
C VAL A 278 -20.39 -13.88 4.52
N LEU A 279 -19.20 -13.33 4.78
CA LEU A 279 -18.13 -14.09 5.46
C LEU A 279 -18.47 -14.34 6.93
N LEU A 280 -19.02 -13.35 7.64
CA LEU A 280 -19.36 -13.47 9.06
C LEU A 280 -20.45 -14.52 9.33
N VAL A 281 -21.47 -14.63 8.47
CA VAL A 281 -22.51 -15.67 8.59
C VAL A 281 -21.98 -17.09 8.33
N ARG A 282 -20.78 -17.21 7.72
CA ARG A 282 -20.07 -18.48 7.57
C ARG A 282 -19.21 -18.85 8.78
N ALA A 283 -19.48 -18.23 9.93
CA ALA A 283 -18.85 -18.50 11.21
C ALA A 283 -17.32 -18.28 11.20
N VAL A 284 -16.86 -17.20 10.56
CA VAL A 284 -15.47 -16.74 10.71
C VAL A 284 -15.32 -15.91 11.99
N ASN A 285 -14.20 -16.10 12.69
CA ASN A 285 -13.83 -15.36 13.89
C ASN A 285 -13.52 -13.89 13.60
N THR A 286 -12.81 -13.65 12.51
CA THR A 286 -12.39 -12.34 12.03
C THR A 286 -12.16 -12.40 10.51
N VAL A 287 -12.21 -11.25 9.85
CA VAL A 287 -11.98 -11.11 8.42
C VAL A 287 -10.73 -10.26 8.17
N ILE A 288 -9.77 -10.81 7.47
CA ILE A 288 -8.61 -10.07 6.97
C ILE A 288 -9.08 -9.24 5.76
N LEU A 289 -8.92 -7.92 5.86
CA LEU A 289 -9.15 -6.98 4.76
C LEU A 289 -7.84 -6.79 3.98
N ALA A 290 -7.52 -7.72 3.10
CA ALA A 290 -6.32 -7.68 2.26
C ALA A 290 -6.51 -6.79 1.01
N SER A 291 -7.02 -5.59 1.23
CA SER A 291 -7.08 -4.50 0.26
C SER A 291 -7.03 -3.17 1.02
N ASN A 292 -5.94 -2.43 0.84
CA ASN A 292 -5.75 -1.12 1.46
C ASN A 292 -6.94 -0.18 1.26
N ASP A 293 -7.48 -0.18 0.05
CA ASP A 293 -8.58 0.73 -0.32
C ASP A 293 -9.87 0.35 0.41
N MET A 294 -10.06 -0.92 0.79
CA MET A 294 -11.23 -1.39 1.52
C MET A 294 -11.16 -1.08 3.02
N CYS A 295 -9.97 -1.07 3.63
CA CYS A 295 -9.81 -0.78 5.06
C CYS A 295 -10.34 0.63 5.43
N ASP A 296 -10.17 1.60 4.54
CA ASP A 296 -10.56 3.00 4.78
C ASP A 296 -12.01 3.32 4.35
N LEU A 297 -12.79 2.34 3.86
CA LEU A 297 -14.18 2.54 3.43
C LEU A 297 -15.19 2.62 4.59
N LEU A 298 -14.92 1.91 5.69
CA LEU A 298 -15.83 1.86 6.82
C LEU A 298 -15.50 2.99 7.83
N PRO A 299 -16.52 3.69 8.36
CA PRO A 299 -16.37 4.65 9.44
C PRO A 299 -15.68 3.99 10.63
N ARG A 300 -14.87 4.75 11.37
CA ARG A 300 -14.09 4.21 12.51
C ARG A 300 -14.96 3.58 13.60
N ASP A 301 -16.19 4.02 13.74
CA ASP A 301 -17.19 3.54 14.69
C ASP A 301 -18.06 2.39 14.15
N ASP A 302 -17.84 1.96 12.89
CA ASP A 302 -18.59 0.86 12.29
C ASP A 302 -18.32 -0.45 13.06
N PRO A 303 -19.37 -1.14 13.55
CA PRO A 303 -19.20 -2.37 14.34
C PRO A 303 -18.53 -3.51 13.56
N LEU A 304 -18.60 -3.50 12.23
CA LEU A 304 -17.94 -4.52 11.40
C LEU A 304 -16.42 -4.41 11.45
N LEU A 305 -15.86 -3.21 11.67
CA LEU A 305 -14.41 -3.05 11.81
C LEU A 305 -13.84 -3.82 13.00
N LYS A 306 -14.62 -4.00 14.08
CA LYS A 306 -14.21 -4.81 15.24
C LYS A 306 -14.08 -6.31 14.91
N LYS A 307 -14.58 -6.73 13.76
CA LYS A 307 -14.47 -8.09 13.21
C LYS A 307 -13.51 -8.17 12.04
N CYS A 308 -12.78 -7.08 11.76
CA CYS A 308 -11.82 -7.02 10.69
C CYS A 308 -10.40 -6.88 11.26
N LEU A 309 -9.44 -7.38 10.51
CA LEU A 309 -8.01 -7.19 10.75
C LEU A 309 -7.41 -6.55 9.50
N ASP A 310 -6.67 -5.46 9.68
CA ASP A 310 -5.92 -4.80 8.62
C ASP A 310 -4.47 -5.35 8.57
N PRO A 311 -4.06 -6.03 7.48
CA PRO A 311 -2.69 -6.54 7.35
C PRO A 311 -1.61 -5.47 7.45
N MET A 312 -1.92 -4.22 7.14
CA MET A 312 -0.96 -3.11 7.22
C MET A 312 -0.67 -2.72 8.67
N ASP A 313 -1.66 -2.82 9.55
CA ASP A 313 -1.45 -2.65 10.99
C ASP A 313 -0.59 -3.80 11.54
N ALA A 314 -0.90 -5.05 11.16
CA ALA A 314 -0.11 -6.22 11.52
C ALA A 314 1.36 -6.11 11.07
N LEU A 315 1.58 -5.66 9.83
CA LEU A 315 2.91 -5.43 9.29
C LEU A 315 3.63 -4.31 10.04
N ALA A 316 2.96 -3.17 10.30
CA ALA A 316 3.55 -2.04 11.02
C ALA A 316 3.94 -2.40 12.45
N MET A 317 3.05 -3.06 13.20
CA MET A 317 3.32 -3.53 14.55
C MET A 317 4.46 -4.55 14.59
N SER A 318 4.49 -5.49 13.64
CA SER A 318 5.60 -6.45 13.52
C SER A 318 6.93 -5.77 13.19
N THR A 319 6.90 -4.72 12.36
CA THR A 319 8.07 -3.91 12.02
C THR A 319 8.65 -3.21 13.26
N ILE A 320 7.79 -2.61 14.08
CA ILE A 320 8.20 -1.95 15.34
C ILE A 320 8.79 -2.98 16.31
N LYS A 321 8.13 -4.13 16.50
CA LYS A 321 8.63 -5.21 17.36
C LYS A 321 10.01 -5.71 16.90
N TRP A 322 10.19 -5.91 15.60
CA TRP A 322 11.49 -6.28 15.04
C TRP A 322 12.55 -5.20 15.31
N ALA A 323 12.23 -3.94 15.05
CA ALA A 323 13.16 -2.83 15.25
C ALA A 323 13.60 -2.70 16.72
N GLN A 324 12.69 -2.90 17.67
CA GLN A 324 13.00 -2.92 19.10
C GLN A 324 13.94 -4.07 19.47
N GLN A 325 13.69 -5.26 18.94
CA GLN A 325 14.54 -6.42 19.19
C GLN A 325 15.96 -6.20 18.63
N ALA A 326 16.06 -5.62 17.43
CA ALA A 326 17.34 -5.32 16.80
C ALA A 326 18.18 -4.30 17.61
N VAL A 327 17.55 -3.30 18.24
CA VAL A 327 18.25 -2.39 19.16
C VAL A 327 18.77 -3.14 20.38
N LYS A 328 17.96 -4.02 20.98
CA LYS A 328 18.34 -4.79 22.18
C LYS A 328 19.49 -5.76 21.92
N GLU A 329 19.54 -6.36 20.73
CA GLU A 329 20.61 -7.30 20.34
C GLU A 329 21.90 -6.59 19.91
N GLY A 330 21.79 -5.34 19.43
CA GLY A 330 22.93 -4.52 19.03
C GLY A 330 23.54 -3.67 20.15
N THR A 331 22.99 -3.72 21.37
CA THR A 331 23.50 -3.02 22.57
C THR A 331 24.21 -4.02 23.49
#